data_AF-A0A964PVH2-F1
#
_entry.id   AF-A0A964PVH2-F1
#
_cell.length_a   1.000
_cell.length_b   1.000
_cell.length_c   1.000
_cell.angle_alpha   90.00
_cell.angle_beta   90.00
_cell.angle_gamma   90.00
#
_symmetry.space_group_name_H-M   'P 1'
#
loop_
_entity.id
_entity.type
_entity.pdbx_description
1 polymer ?
#
loop_
_entity_poly.entity_id
_entity_poly.type
_entity_poly.pdbx_seq_one_letter_code
_entity_poly.pdbx_strand_id
1 'polypeptide(L)'
;MASVADEAAERGTDPAVPDAFVAFASVGAFLGEMHGEDAPRVALLQLGALTFHAVHFVRAGCPLFLLETTASRHLVAAAPLGSPVPPAQAGYVQLPQHLFWTSGVEGGAPESLDGMFWTASREGRLHVLPIVGLRPDRPGFGALSLPDAPLAHAERWVHATMRERGGDYASALPGADLDGLYAIESAGEVLKLLARFFAYVGAIASVLETAEPAAEGASGPRPSALPFTRVKAVA
;
A
#
# COMPACT_ATOMS: atom_id res chain seq x y z
N MET A 1 29.03 -1.50 9.31
CA MET A 1 27.97 -0.50 9.57
C MET A 1 26.92 -1.17 10.42
N ALA A 2 26.46 -0.50 11.48
CA ALA A 2 25.34 -1.00 12.29
C ALA A 2 24.08 -1.10 11.42
N SER A 3 23.28 -2.14 11.61
CA SER A 3 21.99 -2.26 10.95
C SER A 3 20.96 -1.36 11.64
N VAL A 4 19.85 -1.07 10.97
CA VAL A 4 18.70 -0.37 11.57
C VAL A 4 18.22 -1.05 12.87
N ALA A 5 18.41 -2.37 13.02
CA ALA A 5 18.00 -3.08 14.24
C ALA A 5 18.95 -2.76 15.40
N ASP A 6 20.25 -2.68 15.12
CA ASP A 6 21.27 -2.39 16.11
C ASP A 6 21.10 -0.95 16.62
N GLU A 7 20.94 0.01 15.71
CA GLU A 7 20.68 1.42 16.10
C GLU A 7 19.37 1.59 16.88
N ALA A 8 18.31 0.90 16.48
CA ALA A 8 17.04 0.95 17.19
C ALA A 8 17.16 0.36 18.61
N ALA A 9 17.90 -0.74 18.77
CA ALA A 9 18.15 -1.37 20.06
C ALA A 9 19.00 -0.47 20.97
N GLU A 10 20.06 0.14 20.43
CA GLU A 10 20.94 1.08 21.17
C GLU A 10 20.17 2.32 21.65
N ARG A 11 19.25 2.85 20.82
CA ARG A 11 18.46 4.04 21.15
C ARG A 11 17.16 3.73 21.89
N GLY A 12 16.80 2.45 22.06
CA GLY A 12 15.53 2.04 22.67
C GLY A 12 14.29 2.60 21.96
N THR A 13 14.36 2.81 20.64
CA THR A 13 13.29 3.44 19.84
C THR A 13 12.65 2.43 18.90
N ASP A 14 11.35 2.53 18.65
CA ASP A 14 10.66 1.68 17.67
C ASP A 14 11.05 2.11 16.23
N PRO A 15 11.74 1.26 15.44
CA PRO A 15 12.08 1.60 14.06
C PRO A 15 10.85 1.72 13.16
N ALA A 16 9.68 1.23 13.60
CA ALA A 16 8.41 1.38 12.88
C ALA A 16 7.75 2.76 13.07
N VAL A 17 8.45 3.73 13.68
CA VAL A 17 8.06 5.15 13.70
C VAL A 17 8.88 5.90 12.63
N PRO A 18 8.25 6.49 11.59
CA PRO A 18 8.95 7.10 10.46
C PRO A 18 9.99 8.15 10.86
N ASP A 19 9.63 9.07 11.76
CA ASP A 19 10.53 10.15 12.20
C ASP A 19 11.76 9.62 12.94
N ALA A 20 11.59 8.56 13.74
CA ALA A 20 12.71 7.88 14.39
C ALA A 20 13.59 7.14 13.36
N PHE A 21 12.96 6.48 12.39
CA PHE A 21 13.64 5.71 11.37
C PHE A 21 14.56 6.56 10.50
N VAL A 22 14.08 7.71 10.01
CA VAL A 22 14.90 8.62 9.17
C VAL A 22 16.05 9.27 9.94
N ALA A 23 15.99 9.27 11.28
CA ALA A 23 17.04 9.80 12.14
C ALA A 23 18.16 8.78 12.46
N PHE A 24 18.08 7.54 11.98
CA PHE A 24 19.16 6.56 12.08
C PHE A 24 20.30 6.90 11.13
N ALA A 25 21.54 6.75 11.58
CA ALA A 25 22.72 7.12 10.82
C ALA A 25 22.86 6.26 9.56
N SER A 26 22.55 4.96 9.65
CA SER A 26 22.54 4.04 8.52
C SER A 26 21.54 4.47 7.43
N VAL A 27 20.36 4.99 7.84
CA VAL A 27 19.32 5.45 6.92
C VAL A 27 19.74 6.76 6.28
N GLY A 28 20.26 7.71 7.06
CA GLY A 28 20.78 8.97 6.55
C GLY A 28 21.90 8.77 5.53
N ALA A 29 22.85 7.88 5.80
CA ALA A 29 23.93 7.53 4.87
C ALA A 29 23.38 6.94 3.56
N PHE A 30 22.47 5.97 3.65
CA PHE A 30 21.85 5.35 2.48
C PHE A 30 21.07 6.36 1.62
N LEU A 31 20.26 7.22 2.25
CA LEU A 31 19.55 8.27 1.53
C LEU A 31 20.52 9.23 0.85
N GLY A 32 21.61 9.61 1.56
CA GLY A 32 22.71 10.43 1.05
C GLY A 32 23.39 9.88 -0.20
N GLU A 33 23.61 8.56 -0.26
CA GLU A 33 24.18 7.90 -1.44
C GLU A 33 23.22 7.87 -2.64
N MET A 34 21.92 7.73 -2.36
CA MET A 34 20.88 7.63 -3.39
C MET A 34 20.50 8.99 -3.98
N HIS A 35 20.62 10.06 -3.21
CA HIS A 35 20.29 11.40 -3.67
C HIS A 35 21.56 12.12 -4.15
N GLY A 36 21.59 12.57 -5.40
CA GLY A 36 22.61 13.55 -5.81
C GLY A 36 22.55 14.81 -4.92
N GLU A 37 23.63 15.60 -4.88
CA GLU A 37 23.76 16.77 -3.99
C GLU A 37 22.61 17.81 -4.18
N ASP A 38 21.96 17.83 -5.35
CA ASP A 38 20.92 18.81 -5.73
C ASP A 38 19.47 18.28 -5.65
N ALA A 39 19.21 17.14 -5.01
CA ALA A 39 17.86 16.57 -4.98
C ALA A 39 16.86 17.48 -4.22
N PRO A 40 15.67 17.77 -4.79
CA PRO A 40 14.64 18.53 -4.10
C PRO A 40 14.20 17.87 -2.78
N ARG A 41 13.94 18.67 -1.75
CA ARG A 41 13.50 18.18 -0.42
C ARG A 41 12.30 17.24 -0.47
N VAL A 42 11.35 17.50 -1.38
CA VAL A 42 10.17 16.64 -1.57
C VAL A 42 10.55 15.23 -2.04
N ALA A 43 11.57 15.11 -2.90
CA ALA A 43 12.07 13.81 -3.36
C ALA A 43 12.74 13.04 -2.22
N LEU A 44 13.45 13.73 -1.32
CA LEU A 44 14.05 13.13 -0.13
C LEU A 44 12.99 12.57 0.83
N LEU A 45 11.90 13.29 1.05
CA LEU A 45 10.80 12.83 1.90
C LEU A 45 10.11 11.59 1.30
N GLN A 46 9.85 11.60 -0.01
CA GLN A 46 9.26 10.45 -0.71
C GLN A 46 10.20 9.24 -0.69
N LEU A 47 11.50 9.45 -0.89
CA LEU A 47 12.50 8.39 -0.82
C LEU A 47 12.65 7.83 0.60
N GLY A 48 12.62 8.69 1.62
CA GLY A 48 12.61 8.29 3.02
C GLY A 48 11.40 7.42 3.36
N ALA A 49 10.20 7.83 2.93
CA ALA A 49 8.97 7.05 3.12
C ALA A 49 9.03 5.69 2.40
N LEU A 50 9.51 5.66 1.16
CA LEU A 50 9.71 4.42 0.42
C LEU A 50 10.71 3.50 1.12
N THR A 51 11.84 4.05 1.56
CA THR A 51 12.89 3.30 2.27
C THR A 51 12.37 2.72 3.57
N PHE A 52 11.60 3.50 4.33
CA PHE A 52 10.92 3.05 5.53
C PHE A 52 10.04 1.83 5.25
N HIS A 53 9.15 1.92 4.25
CA HIS A 53 8.27 0.80 3.91
C HIS A 53 9.03 -0.40 3.37
N ALA A 54 10.04 -0.20 2.51
CA ALA A 54 10.84 -1.27 1.93
C ALA A 54 11.61 -2.07 3.01
N VAL A 55 12.24 -1.39 3.97
CA VAL A 55 12.96 -2.06 5.06
C VAL A 55 12.01 -2.89 5.93
N HIS A 56 10.83 -2.35 6.26
CA HIS A 56 9.84 -3.08 7.05
C HIS A 56 9.21 -4.24 6.28
N PHE A 57 8.94 -4.05 4.98
CA PHE A 57 8.45 -5.09 4.07
C PHE A 57 9.44 -6.26 3.99
N VAL A 58 10.73 -5.99 3.78
CA VAL A 58 11.77 -7.03 3.73
C VAL A 58 11.90 -7.75 5.07
N ARG A 59 11.88 -6.99 6.19
CA ARG A 59 11.94 -7.58 7.55
C ARG A 59 10.75 -8.46 7.88
N ALA A 60 9.57 -8.16 7.33
CA ALA A 60 8.38 -8.98 7.48
C ALA A 60 8.39 -10.23 6.60
N GLY A 61 9.45 -10.49 5.82
CA GLY A 61 9.55 -11.62 4.90
C GLY A 61 8.92 -11.35 3.53
N CYS A 62 8.84 -10.08 3.12
CA CYS A 62 8.21 -9.62 1.88
C CYS A 62 6.74 -10.07 1.68
N PRO A 63 5.80 -9.85 2.63
CA PRO A 63 4.42 -10.30 2.46
C PRO A 63 3.71 -9.55 1.33
N LEU A 64 3.62 -10.18 0.16
CA LEU A 64 2.99 -9.63 -1.03
C LEU A 64 1.63 -10.29 -1.27
N PHE A 65 0.58 -9.49 -1.36
CA PHE A 65 -0.77 -9.94 -1.65
C PHE A 65 -1.22 -9.39 -3.00
N LEU A 66 -1.57 -10.29 -3.93
CA LEU A 66 -2.14 -9.93 -5.23
C LEU A 66 -3.66 -10.00 -5.13
N LEU A 67 -4.31 -8.84 -5.07
CA LEU A 67 -5.76 -8.75 -5.00
C LEU A 67 -6.36 -8.90 -6.41
N GLU A 68 -7.19 -9.91 -6.62
CA GLU A 68 -7.84 -10.10 -7.92
C GLU A 68 -8.96 -9.08 -8.16
N THR A 69 -9.33 -8.89 -9.44
CA THR A 69 -10.42 -7.99 -9.84
C THR A 69 -11.73 -8.31 -9.15
N THR A 70 -12.11 -9.58 -9.06
CA THR A 70 -13.36 -10.01 -8.42
C THR A 70 -13.35 -9.71 -6.92
N ALA A 71 -12.24 -10.02 -6.23
CA ALA A 71 -12.05 -9.68 -4.82
C ALA A 71 -12.10 -8.17 -4.59
N SER A 72 -11.41 -7.39 -5.43
CA SER A 72 -11.41 -5.94 -5.37
C SER A 72 -12.82 -5.36 -5.50
N ARG A 73 -13.61 -5.85 -6.46
CA ARG A 73 -15.01 -5.42 -6.64
C ARG A 73 -15.87 -5.78 -5.44
N HIS A 74 -15.67 -6.96 -4.85
CA HIS A 74 -16.35 -7.36 -3.62
C HIS A 74 -16.02 -6.40 -2.45
N LEU A 75 -14.74 -6.08 -2.25
CA LEU A 75 -14.28 -5.17 -1.20
C LEU A 75 -14.74 -3.73 -1.39
N VAL A 76 -15.00 -3.28 -2.62
CA VAL A 76 -15.62 -1.97 -2.87
C VAL A 76 -17.11 -2.00 -2.54
N ALA A 77 -17.82 -3.04 -2.99
CA ALA A 77 -19.26 -3.15 -2.85
C ALA A 77 -19.73 -3.37 -1.40
N ALA A 78 -19.00 -4.15 -0.60
CA ALA A 78 -19.45 -4.57 0.73
C ALA A 78 -18.31 -4.60 1.76
N ALA A 79 -18.71 -4.45 3.03
CA ALA A 79 -17.82 -4.67 4.17
C ALA A 79 -17.70 -6.17 4.46
N PRO A 80 -16.48 -6.74 4.55
CA PRO A 80 -16.28 -8.12 4.98
C PRO A 80 -16.65 -8.33 6.45
N LEU A 81 -16.96 -9.57 6.84
CA LEU A 81 -17.36 -9.93 8.22
C LEU A 81 -16.20 -10.11 9.21
N GLY A 82 -14.94 -10.06 8.74
CA GLY A 82 -13.77 -10.30 9.57
C GLY A 82 -13.28 -9.10 10.38
N SER A 83 -12.38 -9.36 11.34
CA SER A 83 -11.70 -8.28 12.07
C SER A 83 -10.59 -7.67 11.19
N PRO A 84 -10.49 -6.34 11.09
CA PRO A 84 -9.52 -5.65 10.22
C PRO A 84 -8.13 -5.59 10.83
N VAL A 85 -7.59 -6.74 11.22
CA VAL A 85 -6.22 -6.89 11.75
C VAL A 85 -5.26 -7.18 10.59
N PRO A 86 -4.16 -6.43 10.46
CA PRO A 86 -3.17 -6.69 9.41
C PRO A 86 -2.64 -8.14 9.48
N PRO A 87 -2.54 -8.87 8.36
CA PRO A 87 -2.07 -10.25 8.34
C PRO A 87 -0.57 -10.39 8.68
N ALA A 88 0.17 -9.28 8.57
CA ALA A 88 1.57 -9.14 8.96
C ALA A 88 1.83 -7.71 9.41
N GLN A 89 2.92 -7.49 10.16
CA GLN A 89 3.31 -6.16 10.63
C GLN A 89 3.54 -5.19 9.47
N ALA A 90 4.10 -5.66 8.36
CA ALA A 90 4.25 -4.88 7.13
C ALA A 90 3.99 -5.78 5.92
N GLY A 91 3.61 -5.17 4.81
CA GLY A 91 3.34 -5.89 3.58
C GLY A 91 3.00 -4.95 2.42
N TYR A 92 2.74 -5.57 1.26
CA TYR A 92 2.26 -4.87 0.08
C TYR A 92 1.01 -5.55 -0.45
N VAL A 93 -0.04 -4.77 -0.70
CA VAL A 93 -1.20 -5.24 -1.46
C VAL A 93 -1.14 -4.63 -2.85
N GLN A 94 -0.95 -5.50 -3.84
CA GLN A 94 -0.99 -5.14 -5.25
C GLN A 94 -2.44 -5.21 -5.72
N LEU A 95 -2.90 -4.14 -6.34
CA LEU A 95 -4.24 -3.99 -6.88
C LEU A 95 -4.29 -4.45 -8.35
N PRO A 96 -5.47 -4.78 -8.88
CA PRO A 96 -5.63 -5.03 -10.30
C PRO A 96 -5.20 -3.81 -11.10
N GLN A 97 -4.35 -4.06 -12.09
CA GLN A 97 -3.84 -3.02 -12.98
C GLN A 97 -5.01 -2.25 -13.61
N HIS A 98 -4.94 -0.92 -13.57
CA HIS A 98 -5.92 -0.01 -14.16
C HIS A 98 -7.33 -0.07 -13.57
N LEU A 99 -7.57 -0.74 -12.44
CA LEU A 99 -8.89 -0.75 -11.80
C LEU A 99 -9.11 0.45 -10.89
N PHE A 100 -8.09 0.83 -10.10
CA PHE A 100 -8.15 1.94 -9.16
C PHE A 100 -7.30 3.10 -9.66
N TRP A 101 -7.87 4.30 -9.62
CA TRP A 101 -7.22 5.53 -10.11
C TRP A 101 -7.26 6.60 -9.03
N THR A 102 -6.21 7.41 -8.97
CA THR A 102 -6.22 8.63 -8.16
C THR A 102 -6.86 9.75 -8.95
N SER A 103 -7.50 10.71 -8.26
CA SER A 103 -8.02 11.91 -8.89
C SER A 103 -6.96 12.94 -9.28
N GLY A 104 -5.67 12.58 -9.28
CA GLY A 104 -4.56 13.50 -9.49
C GLY A 104 -4.34 14.39 -8.27
N VAL A 105 -3.20 14.24 -7.60
CA VAL A 105 -2.82 15.17 -6.52
C VAL A 105 -2.56 16.54 -7.14
N GLU A 106 -3.10 17.62 -6.54
CA GLU A 106 -2.88 19.02 -6.94
C GLU A 106 -3.20 19.35 -8.42
N GLY A 107 -4.23 18.72 -9.00
CA GLY A 107 -4.65 19.00 -10.38
C GLY A 107 -3.79 18.33 -11.45
N GLY A 108 -2.94 17.36 -11.05
CA GLY A 108 -2.26 16.46 -11.97
C GLY A 108 -3.23 15.54 -12.72
N ALA A 109 -2.73 14.87 -13.77
CA ALA A 109 -3.52 13.87 -14.47
C ALA A 109 -3.83 12.68 -13.56
N PRO A 110 -5.01 12.05 -13.69
CA PRO A 110 -5.32 10.81 -13.00
C PRO A 110 -4.26 9.74 -13.25
N GLU A 111 -3.77 9.11 -12.17
CA GLU A 111 -2.81 8.01 -12.26
C GLU A 111 -3.40 6.73 -11.67
N SER A 112 -3.21 5.61 -12.38
CA SER A 112 -3.55 4.27 -11.89
C SER A 112 -2.73 3.95 -10.64
N LEU A 113 -3.38 3.40 -9.62
CA LEU A 113 -2.69 2.76 -8.51
C LEU A 113 -2.18 1.40 -8.95
N ASP A 114 -0.95 1.08 -8.56
CA ASP A 114 -0.41 -0.29 -8.61
C ASP A 114 -0.76 -1.04 -7.32
N GLY A 115 -0.65 -0.38 -6.18
CA GLY A 115 -0.83 -1.01 -4.87
C GLY A 115 -0.46 -0.07 -3.75
N MET A 116 -0.27 -0.63 -2.55
CA MET A 116 0.15 0.15 -1.39
C MET A 116 0.92 -0.70 -0.40
N PHE A 117 1.99 -0.11 0.15
CA PHE A 117 2.65 -0.63 1.34
C PHE A 117 1.85 -0.29 2.58
N TRP A 118 1.88 -1.18 3.57
CA TRP A 118 1.51 -0.85 4.95
C TRP A 118 2.65 -1.22 5.91
N THR A 119 2.74 -0.48 7.02
CA THR A 119 3.56 -0.81 8.18
C THR A 119 2.78 -0.46 9.44
N ALA A 120 2.56 -1.44 10.32
CA ALA A 120 1.98 -1.26 11.65
C ALA A 120 3.09 -1.11 12.70
N SER A 121 3.05 -0.02 13.47
CA SER A 121 3.98 0.21 14.59
C SER A 121 3.53 -0.53 15.85
N ARG A 122 4.44 -0.72 16.81
CA ARG A 122 4.11 -1.36 18.10
C ARG A 122 3.15 -0.50 18.93
N GLU A 123 3.14 0.80 18.69
CA GLU A 123 2.23 1.77 19.31
C GLU A 123 0.82 1.77 18.68
N GLY A 124 0.57 0.90 17.70
CA GLY A 124 -0.73 0.80 17.06
C GLY A 124 -1.00 1.91 16.04
N ARG A 125 0.03 2.47 15.42
CA ARG A 125 -0.10 3.36 14.26
C ARG A 125 0.01 2.56 12.97
N LEU A 126 -0.73 2.97 11.95
CA LEU A 126 -0.68 2.43 10.60
C LEU A 126 -0.10 3.49 9.67
N HIS A 127 1.02 3.16 9.05
CA HIS A 127 1.65 3.94 7.99
C HIS A 127 1.33 3.29 6.65
N VAL A 128 0.96 4.08 5.64
CA VAL A 128 0.54 3.58 4.33
C VAL A 128 1.16 4.44 3.22
N LEU A 129 1.66 3.78 2.18
CA LEU A 129 2.25 4.43 1.01
C LEU A 129 1.67 3.84 -0.28
N PRO A 130 0.63 4.46 -0.86
CA PRO A 130 0.14 4.09 -2.19
C PRO A 130 1.15 4.38 -3.28
N ILE A 131 1.27 3.46 -4.23
CA ILE A 131 2.16 3.53 -5.38
C ILE A 131 1.31 3.72 -6.64
N VAL A 132 1.71 4.69 -7.47
CA VAL A 132 0.97 5.11 -8.66
C VAL A 132 1.90 5.24 -9.86
N GLY A 133 1.31 5.29 -11.06
CA GLY A 133 2.03 5.70 -12.26
C GLY A 133 3.06 4.69 -12.75
N LEU A 134 2.99 3.44 -12.30
CA LEU A 134 3.85 2.36 -12.73
C LEU A 134 3.45 1.95 -14.16
N ARG A 135 4.24 2.37 -15.15
CA ARG A 135 3.93 2.20 -16.57
C ARG A 135 5.17 1.82 -17.38
N PRO A 136 5.04 0.97 -18.43
CA PRO A 136 6.19 0.60 -19.27
C PRO A 136 6.84 1.78 -20.00
N ASP A 137 6.08 2.83 -20.28
CA ASP A 137 6.48 3.97 -21.11
C ASP A 137 7.00 5.17 -20.30
N ARG A 138 7.01 5.09 -18.96
CA ARG A 138 7.54 6.13 -18.06
C ARG A 138 8.53 5.50 -17.07
N PRO A 139 9.78 5.99 -16.99
CA PRO A 139 10.69 5.55 -15.95
C PRO A 139 10.20 6.00 -14.57
N GLY A 140 10.24 5.09 -13.60
CA GLY A 140 9.88 5.34 -12.21
C GLY A 140 8.39 5.17 -11.90
N PHE A 141 8.00 5.65 -10.72
CA PHE A 141 6.64 5.60 -10.18
C PHE A 141 6.41 6.81 -9.26
N GLY A 142 5.15 7.12 -8.97
CA GLY A 142 4.78 8.07 -7.93
C GLY A 142 4.44 7.37 -6.63
N ALA A 143 4.62 8.06 -5.50
CA ALA A 143 4.20 7.59 -4.19
C ALA A 143 3.38 8.68 -3.48
N LEU A 144 2.23 8.30 -2.94
CA LEU A 144 1.35 9.22 -2.24
C LEU A 144 1.65 9.20 -0.75
N SER A 145 1.99 10.35 -0.17
CA SER A 145 2.14 10.44 1.29
C SER A 145 0.77 10.52 1.95
N LEU A 146 0.48 9.61 2.87
CA LEU A 146 -0.71 9.65 3.71
C LEU A 146 -0.32 9.99 5.16
N PRO A 147 -1.17 10.73 5.89
CA PRO A 147 -0.99 10.85 7.33
C PRO A 147 -1.11 9.46 7.97
N ASP A 148 -0.37 9.24 9.05
CA ASP A 148 -0.47 8.01 9.80
C ASP A 148 -1.81 7.94 10.57
N ALA A 149 -2.32 6.74 10.77
CA ALA A 149 -3.66 6.53 11.31
C ALA A 149 -3.64 5.57 12.52
N PRO A 150 -4.45 5.78 13.56
CA PRO A 150 -4.54 4.82 14.66
C PRO A 150 -5.18 3.52 14.18
N LEU A 151 -4.45 2.41 14.23
CA LEU A 151 -4.94 1.09 13.79
C LEU A 151 -6.17 0.63 14.58
N ALA A 152 -6.31 1.08 15.83
CA ALA A 152 -7.50 0.85 16.66
C ALA A 152 -8.82 1.39 16.04
N HIS A 153 -8.74 2.27 15.04
CA HIS A 153 -9.90 2.77 14.31
C HIS A 153 -10.26 1.94 13.06
N ALA A 154 -9.51 0.88 12.73
CA ALA A 154 -9.73 0.09 11.53
C ALA A 154 -11.16 -0.44 11.40
N GLU A 155 -11.77 -0.88 12.51
CA GLU A 155 -13.18 -1.31 12.55
C GLU A 155 -14.15 -0.21 12.07
N ARG A 156 -13.87 1.04 12.42
CA ARG A 156 -14.70 2.17 11.98
C ARG A 156 -14.53 2.43 10.48
N TRP A 157 -13.33 2.24 9.95
CA TRP A 157 -13.05 2.47 8.53
C TRP A 157 -13.74 1.47 7.61
N VAL A 158 -13.90 0.21 8.03
CA VAL A 158 -14.58 -0.85 7.25
C VAL A 158 -15.97 -0.40 6.78
N HIS A 159 -16.71 0.29 7.65
CA HIS A 159 -18.10 0.71 7.43
C HIS A 159 -18.29 2.20 7.17
N ALA A 160 -17.27 3.03 7.37
CA ALA A 160 -17.38 4.47 7.19
C ALA A 160 -17.73 4.84 5.75
N THR A 161 -18.48 5.93 5.62
CA THR A 161 -18.61 6.70 4.37
C THR A 161 -17.53 7.75 4.38
N MET A 162 -16.64 7.74 3.38
CA MET A 162 -15.47 8.62 3.34
C MET A 162 -15.74 9.92 2.58
N ARG A 163 -16.68 9.91 1.63
CA ARG A 163 -17.05 11.09 0.85
C ARG A 163 -18.27 11.81 1.42
N GLU A 164 -18.24 13.15 1.35
CA GLU A 164 -19.41 13.99 1.67
C GLU A 164 -20.49 13.91 0.57
N ARG A 165 -20.08 13.66 -0.69
CA ARG A 165 -20.96 13.56 -1.86
C ARG A 165 -20.52 12.41 -2.76
N GLY A 166 -21.51 11.75 -3.37
CA GLY A 166 -21.28 10.55 -4.17
C GLY A 166 -21.03 9.31 -3.30
N GLY A 167 -20.97 8.14 -3.94
CA GLY A 167 -20.54 6.92 -3.28
C GLY A 167 -19.03 6.88 -3.17
N ASP A 168 -18.51 6.30 -2.09
CA ASP A 168 -17.08 5.98 -2.00
C ASP A 168 -16.66 5.16 -3.22
N TYR A 169 -15.44 5.43 -3.71
CA TYR A 169 -14.85 4.82 -4.89
C TYR A 169 -15.52 5.15 -6.23
N ALA A 170 -16.60 5.92 -6.26
CA ALA A 170 -17.22 6.36 -7.51
C ALA A 170 -16.21 7.16 -8.35
N SER A 171 -16.17 6.90 -9.66
CA SER A 171 -15.21 7.52 -10.56
C SER A 171 -15.92 8.46 -11.54
N ALA A 172 -15.40 9.68 -11.66
CA ALA A 172 -15.84 10.64 -12.68
C ALA A 172 -14.93 10.61 -13.93
N LEU A 173 -14.03 9.64 -14.04
CA LEU A 173 -13.13 9.53 -15.20
C LEU A 173 -13.94 9.22 -16.47
N PRO A 174 -13.60 9.83 -17.62
CA PRO A 174 -14.22 9.47 -18.90
C PRO A 174 -14.09 7.97 -19.17
N GLY A 175 -15.21 7.30 -19.45
CA GLY A 175 -15.24 5.86 -19.68
C GLY A 175 -15.22 4.99 -18.42
N ALA A 176 -15.19 5.56 -17.22
CA ALA A 176 -15.18 4.79 -15.97
C ALA A 176 -16.36 3.81 -15.85
N ASP A 177 -17.54 4.21 -16.32
CA ASP A 177 -18.75 3.36 -16.28
C ASP A 177 -18.64 2.14 -17.21
N LEU A 178 -17.86 2.23 -18.30
CA LEU A 178 -17.69 1.15 -19.27
C LEU A 178 -16.76 0.06 -18.73
N ASP A 179 -15.66 0.48 -18.11
CA ASP A 179 -14.63 -0.44 -17.57
C ASP A 179 -14.85 -0.76 -16.07
N GLY A 180 -15.85 -0.12 -15.45
CA GLY A 180 -16.15 -0.22 -14.03
C GLY A 180 -14.98 0.21 -13.16
N LEU A 181 -14.39 1.37 -13.47
CA LEU A 181 -13.21 1.93 -12.79
C LEU A 181 -13.59 2.57 -11.45
N TYR A 182 -12.68 2.49 -10.49
CA TYR A 182 -12.82 3.12 -9.18
C TYR A 182 -11.87 4.31 -9.05
N ALA A 183 -12.32 5.37 -8.38
CA ALA A 183 -11.47 6.51 -8.03
C ALA A 183 -11.19 6.55 -6.52
N ILE A 184 -9.95 6.84 -6.15
CA ILE A 184 -9.54 7.12 -4.78
C ILE A 184 -9.22 8.61 -4.71
N GLU A 185 -10.01 9.33 -3.93
CA GLU A 185 -9.97 10.80 -3.81
C GLU A 185 -9.47 11.23 -2.42
N SER A 186 -9.40 10.32 -1.45
CA SER A 186 -9.00 10.64 -0.09
C SER A 186 -8.13 9.57 0.57
N ALA A 187 -7.36 9.98 1.57
CA ALA A 187 -6.66 9.07 2.49
C ALA A 187 -7.61 8.08 3.18
N GLY A 188 -8.83 8.53 3.51
CA GLY A 188 -9.85 7.71 4.15
C GLY A 188 -10.26 6.52 3.28
N GLU A 189 -10.42 6.72 1.97
CA GLU A 189 -10.75 5.64 1.04
C GLU A 189 -9.64 4.58 0.94
N VAL A 190 -8.38 4.99 1.01
CA VAL A 190 -7.23 4.07 1.09
C VAL A 190 -7.29 3.25 2.39
N LEU A 191 -7.49 3.91 3.53
CA LEU A 191 -7.57 3.25 4.84
C LEU A 191 -8.76 2.30 4.93
N LYS A 192 -9.91 2.67 4.36
CA LYS A 192 -11.08 1.82 4.25
C LYS A 192 -10.80 0.57 3.41
N LEU A 193 -10.15 0.73 2.25
CA LEU A 193 -9.83 -0.40 1.38
C LEU A 193 -8.87 -1.37 2.09
N LEU A 194 -7.85 -0.86 2.78
CA LEU A 194 -6.94 -1.69 3.59
C LEU A 194 -7.64 -2.38 4.75
N ALA A 195 -8.49 -1.67 5.50
CA ALA A 195 -9.24 -2.28 6.60
C ALA A 195 -10.16 -3.40 6.10
N ARG A 196 -10.85 -3.18 4.98
CA ARG A 196 -11.66 -4.23 4.34
C ARG A 196 -10.79 -5.38 3.86
N PHE A 197 -9.65 -5.11 3.24
CA PHE A 197 -8.69 -6.14 2.86
C PHE A 197 -8.22 -6.99 4.06
N PHE A 198 -7.82 -6.36 5.17
CA PHE A 198 -7.42 -7.04 6.40
C PHE A 198 -8.53 -7.93 6.96
N ALA A 199 -9.76 -7.39 7.05
CA ALA A 199 -10.93 -8.15 7.48
C ALA A 199 -11.19 -9.36 6.57
N TYR A 200 -11.02 -9.18 5.27
CA TYR A 200 -11.29 -10.21 4.29
C TYR A 200 -10.29 -11.38 4.36
N VAL A 201 -8.99 -11.08 4.35
CA VAL A 201 -7.94 -12.11 4.40
C VAL A 201 -7.86 -12.80 5.76
N GLY A 202 -8.22 -12.09 6.84
CA GLY A 202 -8.28 -12.65 8.20
C GLY A 202 -9.47 -13.59 8.42
N ALA A 203 -10.60 -13.36 7.73
CA ALA A 203 -11.81 -14.17 7.92
C ALA A 203 -11.83 -15.46 7.10
N ILE A 204 -11.21 -15.49 5.92
CA ILE A 204 -11.47 -16.54 4.93
C ILE A 204 -10.17 -17.10 4.38
N ALA A 205 -9.55 -18.05 5.11
CA ALA A 205 -8.30 -18.68 4.67
C ALA A 205 -8.38 -19.29 3.25
N SER A 206 -9.56 -19.75 2.81
CA SER A 206 -9.76 -20.34 1.48
C SER A 206 -9.66 -19.35 0.32
N VAL A 207 -9.66 -18.04 0.57
CA VAL A 207 -9.45 -17.02 -0.48
C VAL A 207 -7.98 -16.79 -0.78
N LEU A 208 -7.09 -17.34 0.05
CA LEU A 208 -5.65 -17.20 -0.04
C LEU A 208 -5.07 -18.38 -0.79
N GLU A 209 -4.38 -18.10 -1.90
CA GLU A 209 -3.61 -19.08 -2.64
C GLU A 209 -2.17 -18.58 -2.74
N THR A 210 -1.25 -19.26 -2.06
CA THR A 210 0.18 -18.99 -2.20
C THR A 210 0.63 -19.42 -3.59
N ALA A 211 1.26 -18.50 -4.32
CA ALA A 211 1.81 -18.75 -5.63
C ALA A 211 3.29 -18.32 -5.65
N GLU A 212 4.11 -19.17 -6.28
CA GLU A 212 5.47 -18.81 -6.65
C GLU A 212 5.45 -17.93 -7.92
N PRO A 213 6.47 -17.10 -8.15
CA PRO A 213 6.59 -16.32 -9.38
C PRO A 213 6.49 -17.25 -10.59
N ALA A 214 5.58 -16.96 -11.52
CA ALA A 214 5.55 -17.70 -12.79
C ALA A 214 6.84 -17.39 -13.58
N ALA A 215 7.46 -18.41 -14.15
CA ALA A 215 8.48 -18.21 -15.19
C ALA A 215 7.89 -17.36 -16.32
N GLU A 216 8.70 -16.52 -16.97
CA GLU A 216 8.28 -15.60 -18.03
C GLU A 216 7.34 -16.29 -19.05
N GLY A 217 6.08 -15.82 -19.16
CA GLY A 217 5.16 -16.28 -20.21
C GLY A 217 3.70 -16.60 -19.83
N ALA A 218 3.29 -16.51 -18.57
CA ALA A 218 1.89 -16.73 -18.18
C ALA A 218 0.98 -15.54 -18.56
N SER A 219 -0.22 -15.80 -19.10
CA SER A 219 -1.21 -14.74 -19.39
C SER A 219 -1.85 -14.20 -18.10
N GLY A 220 -1.71 -12.90 -17.84
CA GLY A 220 -2.20 -12.22 -16.64
C GLY A 220 -1.31 -11.02 -16.29
N PRO A 221 -1.60 -10.26 -15.22
CA PRO A 221 -0.66 -9.26 -14.71
C PRO A 221 0.69 -9.96 -14.45
N ARG A 222 1.80 -9.34 -14.87
CA ARG A 222 3.13 -9.92 -14.64
C ARG A 222 3.29 -10.12 -13.12
N PRO A 223 3.51 -11.36 -12.65
CA PRO A 223 3.74 -11.59 -11.24
C PRO A 223 4.96 -10.80 -10.79
N SER A 224 4.96 -10.39 -9.53
CA SER A 224 6.21 -9.98 -8.89
C SER A 224 7.24 -11.09 -9.00
N ALA A 225 8.53 -10.72 -9.06
CA ALA A 225 9.62 -11.68 -8.89
C ALA A 225 9.66 -12.29 -7.48
N LEU A 226 8.83 -11.79 -6.56
CA LEU A 226 8.65 -12.29 -5.21
C LEU A 226 7.50 -13.30 -5.15
N PRO A 227 7.60 -14.33 -4.28
CA PRO A 227 6.44 -15.15 -3.90
C PRO A 227 5.30 -14.26 -3.43
N PHE A 228 4.06 -14.63 -3.77
CA PHE A 228 2.88 -13.83 -3.44
C PHE A 228 1.71 -14.70 -3.01
N THR A 229 0.80 -14.08 -2.25
CA THR A 229 -0.48 -14.67 -1.90
C THR A 229 -1.56 -14.04 -2.77
N ARG A 230 -2.16 -14.82 -3.66
CA ARG A 230 -3.31 -14.40 -4.44
C ARG A 230 -4.55 -14.37 -3.56
N VAL A 231 -5.33 -13.30 -3.68
CA VAL A 231 -6.55 -13.06 -2.90
C VAL A 231 -7.74 -13.02 -3.85
N LYS A 232 -8.56 -14.07 -3.79
CA LYS A 232 -9.71 -14.30 -4.68
C LYS A 232 -11.02 -13.86 -4.05
N ALA A 233 -12.07 -13.70 -4.85
CA ALA A 233 -13.44 -13.58 -4.31
C ALA A 233 -13.91 -14.92 -3.71
N VAL A 234 -14.76 -14.87 -2.68
CA VAL A 234 -15.54 -16.04 -2.25
C VAL A 234 -16.48 -16.41 -3.40
N ALA A 235 -16.48 -17.69 -3.76
CA ALA A 235 -17.36 -18.24 -4.80
C ALA A 235 -18.84 -18.23 -4.36
#